data_AF-A0A2E6QLR9-F1
#
_entry.id   AF-A0A2E6QLR9-F1
#
_cell.length_a   1.000
_cell.length_b   1.000
_cell.length_c   1.000
_cell.angle_alpha   90.00
_cell.angle_beta   90.00
_cell.angle_gamma   90.00
#
_symmetry.space_group_name_H-M   'P 1'
#
loop_
_entity.id
_entity.type
_entity.pdbx_description
1 polymer ?
#
loop_
_entity_poly.entity_id
_entity_poly.type
_entity_poly.pdbx_seq_one_letter_code
_entity_poly.pdbx_strand_id
1 'polypeptide(L)'
;MRFTRLKLSGFKSFVDPTELHIDAGLTGIVGPNGCGKSNLVEALRWVMGESSARRLRGGEMDDIIFGGNSNRAARNIAEVSLLLDGDSQDTLPAANDSGEIEVVRRIDRGMGSSFRLNGREVRARDVQLLFADASSGARSAAMVSQGQVGAIISAKPAQRRYILEDASGISGLHSRRHEAELRLRAAEQNLERLDDVIAGMDSQLAGLKRQIRQVVRYRAIGDRMRRTEAQILHYRWSEAESGLTAARTAFEAATAEVRTLTAQAAQAATRRTEAAAALPGLRQAEAEAGAALRRLQVALEG
;
A
#
# COMPACT_ATOMS: atom_id res chain seq x y z
N MET A 1 49.86 -0.69 -5.66
CA MET A 1 49.00 0.11 -6.58
C MET A 1 49.81 1.28 -7.11
N ARG A 2 49.96 1.41 -8.42
CA ARG A 2 50.81 2.44 -9.06
C ARG A 2 50.03 3.21 -10.12
N PHE A 3 50.18 4.52 -10.18
CA PHE A 3 49.51 5.34 -11.20
C PHE A 3 50.35 5.27 -12.47
N THR A 4 49.76 4.84 -13.58
CA THR A 4 50.50 4.66 -14.85
C THR A 4 50.16 5.74 -15.86
N ARG A 5 48.92 6.25 -15.83
CA ARG A 5 48.43 7.16 -16.87
C ARG A 5 47.27 8.02 -16.37
N LEU A 6 47.33 9.30 -16.71
CA LEU A 6 46.25 10.26 -16.47
C LEU A 6 45.81 10.85 -17.81
N LYS A 7 44.54 10.64 -18.17
CA LYS A 7 43.91 11.27 -19.34
C LYS A 7 42.91 12.29 -18.85
N LEU A 8 42.90 13.47 -19.46
CA LEU A 8 41.93 14.50 -19.13
C LEU A 8 41.49 15.28 -20.37
N SER A 9 40.22 15.67 -20.41
CA SER A 9 39.60 16.42 -21.51
C SER A 9 38.53 17.34 -20.97
N GLY A 10 38.48 18.57 -21.47
CA GLY A 10 37.54 19.60 -21.01
C GLY A 10 37.70 20.02 -19.53
N PHE A 11 38.80 19.64 -18.87
CA PHE A 11 39.03 19.88 -17.44
C PHE A 11 39.85 21.14 -17.22
N LYS A 12 39.25 22.19 -16.66
CA LYS A 12 39.87 23.50 -16.41
C LYS A 12 40.68 23.96 -17.62
N SER A 13 42.00 24.12 -17.49
CA SER A 13 42.90 24.58 -18.56
C SER A 13 43.10 23.58 -19.72
N PHE A 14 42.66 22.33 -19.56
CA PHE A 14 42.88 21.26 -20.54
C PHE A 14 41.64 21.05 -21.41
N VAL A 15 41.56 21.82 -22.50
CA VAL A 15 40.41 21.79 -23.43
C VAL A 15 40.44 20.57 -24.35
N ASP A 16 41.63 20.24 -24.84
CA ASP A 16 41.84 19.12 -25.75
C ASP A 16 42.28 17.87 -24.95
N PRO A 17 41.94 16.66 -25.41
CA PRO A 17 42.38 15.43 -24.77
C PRO A 17 43.89 15.42 -24.58
N THR A 18 44.31 15.35 -23.33
CA THR A 18 45.72 15.34 -22.93
C THR A 18 45.99 14.07 -22.14
N GLU A 19 47.08 13.39 -22.48
CA GLU A 19 47.52 12.15 -21.84
C GLU A 19 48.88 12.39 -21.18
N LEU A 20 48.98 12.04 -19.89
CA LEU A 20 50.19 12.10 -19.09
C LEU A 20 50.56 10.68 -18.68
N HIS A 21 51.77 10.26 -19.06
CA HIS A 21 52.36 9.01 -18.60
C HIS A 21 53.09 9.26 -17.27
N ILE A 22 52.88 8.35 -16.31
CA ILE A 22 53.55 8.39 -15.01
C ILE A 22 54.42 7.14 -14.94
N ASP A 23 55.70 7.32 -15.18
CA ASP A 23 56.69 6.24 -15.16
C ASP A 23 57.23 6.00 -13.75
N ALA A 24 57.85 4.84 -13.55
CA ALA A 24 58.51 4.51 -12.30
C ALA A 24 59.64 5.51 -11.97
N GLY A 25 59.72 5.92 -10.71
CA GLY A 25 60.73 6.86 -10.22
C GLY A 25 60.17 8.27 -10.05
N LEU A 26 60.95 9.28 -10.42
CA LEU A 26 60.59 10.69 -10.25
C LEU A 26 60.05 11.27 -11.56
N THR A 27 58.74 11.53 -11.60
CA THR A 27 58.11 12.26 -12.71
C THR A 27 58.01 13.75 -12.37
N GLY A 28 58.72 14.59 -13.12
CA GLY A 28 58.70 16.05 -12.95
C GLY A 28 57.80 16.73 -13.98
N ILE A 29 56.84 17.55 -13.53
CA ILE A 29 55.98 18.35 -14.41
C ILE A 29 56.48 19.80 -14.42
N VAL A 30 56.98 20.26 -15.56
CA VAL A 30 57.52 21.61 -15.75
C VAL A 30 56.70 22.41 -16.75
N GLY A 31 56.73 23.73 -16.61
CA GLY A 31 56.02 24.65 -17.51
C GLY A 31 55.89 26.05 -16.91
N PRO A 32 55.53 27.06 -17.71
CA PRO A 32 55.40 28.44 -17.24
C PRO A 32 54.26 28.62 -16.23
N ASN A 33 54.26 29.73 -15.50
CA ASN A 33 53.17 30.04 -14.57
C ASN A 33 51.85 30.17 -15.33
N GLY A 34 50.78 29.62 -14.77
CA GLY A 34 49.45 29.63 -15.41
C GLY A 34 49.21 28.56 -16.47
N CYS A 35 50.17 27.70 -16.80
CA CYS A 35 50.00 26.64 -17.81
C CYS A 35 49.18 25.42 -17.34
N GLY A 36 48.55 25.48 -16.17
CA GLY A 36 47.68 24.42 -15.67
C GLY A 36 48.34 23.30 -14.86
N LYS A 37 49.62 23.41 -14.46
CA LYS A 37 50.33 22.38 -13.67
C LYS A 37 49.55 21.93 -12.43
N SER A 38 49.04 22.88 -11.64
CA SER A 38 48.26 22.58 -10.43
C SER A 38 46.94 21.86 -10.75
N ASN A 39 46.38 22.07 -11.94
CA ASN A 39 45.13 21.43 -12.36
C ASN A 39 45.32 19.93 -12.59
N LEU A 40 46.54 19.43 -12.84
CA LEU A 40 46.81 17.98 -12.94
C LEU A 40 46.64 17.29 -11.59
N VAL A 41 47.13 17.91 -10.51
CA VAL A 41 46.92 17.41 -9.14
C VAL A 41 45.45 17.48 -8.74
N GLU A 42 44.75 18.54 -9.16
CA GLU A 42 43.30 18.65 -8.95
C GLU A 42 42.51 17.61 -9.75
N ALA A 43 42.93 17.28 -10.98
CA ALA A 43 42.33 16.23 -11.79
C ALA A 43 42.47 14.86 -11.11
N LEU A 44 43.66 14.55 -10.57
CA LEU A 44 43.89 13.34 -9.77
C LEU A 44 42.95 13.29 -8.55
N ARG A 45 42.87 14.36 -7.75
CA ARG A 45 41.96 14.38 -6.59
C ARG A 45 40.50 14.21 -7.00
N TRP A 46 40.11 14.83 -8.11
CA TRP A 46 38.74 14.78 -8.61
C TRP A 46 38.34 13.37 -9.07
N VAL A 47 39.17 12.70 -9.87
CA VAL A 47 38.89 11.33 -10.33
C VAL A 47 38.93 10.32 -9.17
N MET A 48 39.76 10.56 -8.15
CA MET A 48 39.80 9.78 -6.91
C MET A 48 38.63 10.05 -5.94
N GLY A 49 37.63 10.82 -6.35
CA GLY A 49 36.37 10.98 -5.62
C GLY A 49 36.23 12.24 -4.77
N GLU A 50 37.05 13.28 -4.98
CA GLU A 50 36.84 14.57 -4.29
C GLU A 50 35.52 15.22 -4.73
N SER A 51 34.58 15.37 -3.79
CA SER A 51 33.25 15.94 -4.04
C SER A 51 33.14 17.44 -3.70
N SER A 52 34.18 18.06 -3.14
CA SER A 52 34.18 19.49 -2.81
C SER A 52 34.84 20.32 -3.91
N ALA A 53 34.04 21.11 -4.61
CA ALA A 53 34.51 22.09 -5.60
C ALA A 53 35.54 23.07 -4.99
N ARG A 54 35.30 23.52 -3.75
CA ARG A 54 36.21 24.40 -3.02
C ARG A 54 37.62 23.83 -2.87
N ARG A 55 37.75 22.52 -2.62
CA ARG A 55 39.06 21.86 -2.53
C ARG A 55 39.75 21.71 -3.88
N LEU A 56 38.99 21.77 -4.95
CA LEU A 56 39.45 21.78 -6.33
C LEU A 56 39.57 23.20 -6.90
N ARG A 57 39.58 24.23 -6.03
CA ARG A 57 39.69 25.65 -6.40
C ARG A 57 38.61 26.13 -7.37
N GLY A 58 37.41 25.53 -7.30
CA GLY A 58 36.19 26.03 -7.94
C GLY A 58 35.17 26.53 -6.90
N GLY A 59 34.17 27.30 -7.36
CA GLY A 59 33.01 27.66 -6.55
C GLY A 59 32.00 26.52 -6.54
N GLU A 60 31.61 26.08 -7.74
CA GLU A 60 30.70 24.96 -7.97
C GLU A 60 31.40 23.80 -8.69
N MET A 61 30.77 22.62 -8.69
CA MET A 61 31.36 21.44 -9.34
C MET A 61 31.49 21.64 -10.87
N ASP A 62 30.57 22.41 -11.47
CA ASP A 62 30.55 22.71 -12.89
C ASP A 62 31.71 23.63 -13.31
N ASP A 63 32.32 24.38 -12.37
CA ASP A 63 33.51 25.23 -12.62
C ASP A 63 34.77 24.43 -12.98
N ILE A 64 34.71 23.10 -12.81
CA ILE A 64 35.76 22.19 -13.23
C ILE A 64 35.76 22.03 -14.75
N ILE A 65 34.62 22.23 -15.40
CA ILE A 65 34.50 22.19 -16.86
C ILE A 65 35.14 23.45 -17.44
N PHE A 66 35.88 23.32 -18.54
CA PHE A 66 36.48 24.45 -19.22
C PHE A 66 35.44 25.53 -19.56
N GLY A 67 35.61 26.69 -18.91
CA GLY A 67 34.69 27.83 -19.01
C GLY A 67 34.80 28.67 -20.28
N GLY A 68 35.72 28.34 -21.19
CA GLY A 68 35.98 29.14 -22.39
C GLY A 68 37.03 30.24 -22.19
N ASN A 69 37.58 30.73 -23.29
CA ASN A 69 38.45 31.92 -23.34
C ASN A 69 38.21 32.69 -24.65
N SER A 70 38.97 33.77 -24.90
CA SER A 70 38.82 34.60 -26.10
C SER A 70 38.93 33.83 -27.43
N ASN A 71 39.62 32.69 -27.43
CA ASN A 71 39.95 31.93 -28.64
C ASN A 71 39.20 30.59 -28.72
N ARG A 72 38.52 30.16 -27.65
CA ARG A 72 37.88 28.84 -27.56
C ARG A 72 36.59 28.91 -26.75
N ALA A 73 35.51 28.35 -27.30
CA ALA A 73 34.23 28.25 -26.62
C ALA A 73 34.30 27.34 -25.38
N ALA A 74 33.41 27.58 -24.42
CA ALA A 74 33.24 26.74 -23.26
C ALA A 74 32.86 25.30 -23.65
N ARG A 75 33.29 24.31 -22.87
CA ARG A 75 32.82 22.93 -23.01
C ARG A 75 31.61 22.71 -22.10
N ASN A 76 30.82 21.68 -22.40
CA ASN A 76 29.73 21.21 -21.56
C ASN A 76 30.09 19.96 -20.75
N ILE A 77 31.27 19.40 -21.00
CA ILE A 77 31.71 18.12 -20.46
C ILE A 77 33.17 18.24 -20.03
N ALA A 78 33.49 17.66 -18.88
CA ALA A 78 34.86 17.34 -18.49
C ALA A 78 34.96 15.86 -18.11
N GLU A 79 36.05 15.23 -18.51
CA GLU A 79 36.33 13.82 -18.22
C GLU A 79 37.78 13.67 -17.80
N VAL A 80 38.01 12.88 -16.75
CA VAL A 80 39.34 12.48 -16.29
C VAL A 80 39.33 10.97 -16.11
N SER A 81 40.29 10.28 -16.72
CA SER A 81 40.56 8.86 -16.56
C SER A 81 41.93 8.68 -15.91
N LEU A 82 41.98 7.83 -14.89
CA LEU A 82 43.20 7.42 -14.19
C LEU A 82 43.36 5.90 -14.33
N LEU A 83 44.45 5.50 -14.97
CA LEU A 83 44.86 4.11 -15.08
C LEU A 83 45.85 3.77 -13.98
N LEU A 84 45.63 2.61 -13.38
CA LEU A 84 46.32 2.12 -12.20
C LEU A 84 46.79 0.70 -12.49
N ASP A 85 48.03 0.40 -12.13
CA ASP A 85 48.55 -0.95 -12.12
C ASP A 85 48.39 -1.55 -10.71
N GLY A 86 47.72 -2.70 -10.62
CA GLY A 86 47.51 -3.43 -9.38
C GLY A 86 48.80 -4.12 -8.93
N ASP A 87 49.18 -4.04 -7.65
CA ASP A 87 50.23 -4.94 -7.17
C ASP A 87 49.63 -6.34 -7.01
N SER A 88 50.38 -7.33 -7.49
CA SER A 88 50.04 -8.76 -7.57
C SER A 88 49.85 -9.47 -6.22
N GLN A 89 49.71 -8.76 -5.11
CA GLN A 89 49.64 -9.35 -3.76
C GLN A 89 48.38 -9.00 -2.95
N ASP A 90 47.61 -7.99 -3.35
CA ASP A 90 46.32 -7.67 -2.75
C ASP A 90 45.35 -7.29 -3.86
N THR A 91 44.65 -8.29 -4.40
CA THR A 91 43.62 -8.11 -5.41
C THR A 91 42.51 -7.23 -4.86
N LEU A 92 42.54 -5.95 -5.20
CA LEU A 92 41.36 -5.10 -5.12
C LEU A 92 40.25 -5.78 -5.93
N PRO A 93 39.01 -5.94 -5.42
CA PRO A 93 37.91 -6.63 -6.11
C PRO A 93 37.53 -6.02 -7.47
N ALA A 94 38.14 -4.89 -7.82
CA ALA A 94 37.93 -4.10 -9.01
C ALA A 94 39.03 -4.25 -10.08
N ALA A 95 40.01 -5.14 -9.93
CA ALA A 95 41.00 -5.38 -10.99
C ALA A 95 40.37 -6.12 -12.19
N ASN A 96 40.71 -5.70 -13.41
CA ASN A 96 40.36 -6.44 -14.63
C ASN A 96 41.24 -7.70 -14.80
N ASP A 97 40.91 -8.53 -15.80
CA ASP A 97 41.67 -9.73 -16.17
C ASP A 97 43.18 -9.45 -16.46
N SER A 98 43.53 -8.19 -16.79
CA SER A 98 44.91 -7.73 -17.02
C SER A 98 45.63 -7.21 -15.76
N GLY A 99 44.97 -7.16 -14.60
CA GLY A 99 45.51 -6.58 -13.36
C GLY A 99 45.45 -5.04 -13.30
N GLU A 100 44.98 -4.38 -14.36
CA GLU A 100 44.82 -2.92 -14.41
C GLU A 100 43.44 -2.48 -13.88
N ILE A 101 43.40 -1.26 -13.32
CA ILE A 101 42.16 -0.59 -12.88
C ILE A 101 42.09 0.77 -13.56
N GLU A 102 41.04 1.00 -14.35
CA GLU A 102 40.71 2.30 -14.93
C GLU A 102 39.56 2.94 -14.14
N VAL A 103 39.83 4.11 -13.54
CA VAL A 103 38.81 4.93 -12.91
C VAL A 103 38.54 6.13 -13.79
N VAL A 104 37.30 6.29 -14.25
CA VAL A 104 36.86 7.44 -15.04
C VAL A 104 35.83 8.23 -14.25
N ARG A 105 36.03 9.54 -14.17
CA ARG A 105 35.01 10.48 -13.71
C ARG A 105 34.67 11.44 -14.82
N ARG A 106 33.38 11.57 -15.10
CA ARG A 106 32.84 12.50 -16.10
C ARG A 106 31.81 13.41 -15.44
N ILE A 107 31.78 14.68 -15.84
CA ILE A 107 30.74 15.62 -15.46
C ILE A 107 30.17 16.29 -16.69
N ASP A 108 28.85 16.37 -16.74
CA ASP A 108 28.09 17.10 -17.73
C ASP A 108 27.44 18.30 -17.03
N ARG A 109 27.60 19.50 -17.61
CA ARG A 109 27.12 20.76 -17.01
C ARG A 109 25.62 20.68 -16.70
N GLY A 110 25.24 21.00 -15.47
CA GLY A 110 23.86 20.92 -14.98
C GLY A 110 23.31 19.50 -14.74
N MET A 111 24.05 18.44 -15.12
CA MET A 111 23.62 17.04 -15.00
C MET A 111 24.37 16.26 -13.90
N GLY A 112 25.49 16.81 -13.41
CA GLY A 112 26.27 16.21 -12.32
C GLY A 112 27.36 15.24 -12.79
N SER A 113 28.02 14.59 -11.82
CA SER A 113 29.14 13.67 -12.09
C SER A 113 28.70 12.21 -12.16
N SER A 114 29.24 11.46 -13.11
CA SER A 114 29.18 9.99 -13.18
C SER A 114 30.57 9.38 -12.98
N PHE A 115 30.62 8.16 -12.43
CA PHE A 115 31.86 7.42 -12.20
C PHE A 115 31.78 6.08 -12.93
N ARG A 116 32.88 5.68 -13.56
CA ARG A 116 33.05 4.35 -14.13
C ARG A 116 34.32 3.72 -13.61
N LEU A 117 34.25 2.42 -13.36
CA LEU A 117 35.34 1.56 -12.96
C LEU A 117 35.42 0.45 -13.99
N ASN A 118 36.49 0.42 -14.78
CA ASN A 118 36.68 -0.54 -15.88
C ASN A 118 35.47 -0.58 -16.84
N GLY A 119 34.97 0.60 -17.20
CA GLY A 119 33.80 0.75 -18.07
C GLY A 119 32.44 0.51 -17.41
N ARG A 120 32.36 -0.03 -16.19
CA ARG A 120 31.10 -0.22 -15.46
C ARG A 120 30.76 1.02 -14.63
N GLU A 121 29.52 1.48 -14.69
CA GLU A 121 29.07 2.60 -13.87
C GLU A 121 29.00 2.21 -12.39
N VAL A 122 29.59 3.04 -11.54
CA VAL A 122 29.71 2.80 -10.09
C VAL A 122 29.32 4.05 -9.31
N ARG A 123 29.05 3.91 -8.01
CA ARG A 123 28.76 5.08 -7.17
C ARG A 123 30.06 5.79 -6.80
N ALA A 124 29.98 7.10 -6.59
CA ALA A 124 31.11 7.91 -6.09
C ALA A 124 31.72 7.33 -4.81
N ARG A 125 30.89 6.73 -3.94
CA ARG A 125 31.34 6.07 -2.71
C ARG A 125 32.19 4.84 -2.96
N ASP A 126 31.88 4.05 -3.98
CA ASP A 126 32.62 2.84 -4.32
C ASP A 126 34.07 3.21 -4.74
N VAL A 127 34.22 4.30 -5.52
CA VAL A 127 35.52 4.85 -5.89
C VAL A 127 36.26 5.44 -4.69
N GLN A 128 35.57 6.15 -3.80
CA GLN A 128 36.18 6.67 -2.58
C GLN A 128 36.72 5.54 -1.67
N LEU A 129 35.98 4.44 -1.56
CA LEU A 129 36.38 3.28 -0.77
C LEU A 129 37.60 2.58 -1.38
N LEU A 130 37.61 2.39 -2.71
CA LEU A 130 38.74 1.81 -3.46
C LEU A 130 40.07 2.50 -3.10
N PHE A 131 40.10 3.83 -3.16
CA PHE A 131 41.33 4.56 -2.86
C PHE A 131 41.60 4.76 -1.35
N ALA A 132 40.57 4.68 -0.49
CA ALA A 132 40.75 4.70 0.95
C ALA A 132 41.46 3.41 1.45
N ASP A 133 41.10 2.26 0.87
CA ASP A 133 41.75 0.98 1.18
C ASP A 133 43.20 0.94 0.67
N ALA A 134 43.47 1.61 -0.45
CA ALA A 134 44.82 1.74 -1.00
C ALA A 134 45.64 2.91 -0.39
N SER A 135 45.16 3.54 0.70
CA SER A 135 45.78 4.70 1.38
C SER A 135 46.18 5.86 0.44
N SER A 136 45.55 5.96 -0.73
CA SER A 136 45.99 6.83 -1.84
C SER A 136 44.86 7.73 -2.37
N GLY A 137 43.75 7.85 -1.64
CA GLY A 137 42.57 8.62 -2.07
C GLY A 137 42.76 10.13 -2.12
N ALA A 138 41.73 10.83 -2.63
CA ALA A 138 41.67 12.28 -2.83
C ALA A 138 42.17 13.14 -1.65
N ARG A 139 42.09 12.60 -0.43
CA ARG A 139 42.45 13.25 0.84
C ARG A 139 43.68 12.65 1.52
N SER A 140 44.37 11.74 0.85
CA SER A 140 45.57 11.07 1.37
C SER A 140 46.63 12.10 1.75
N ALA A 141 47.32 11.86 2.86
CA ALA A 141 48.46 12.65 3.29
C ALA A 141 49.61 12.66 2.25
N ALA A 142 49.67 11.65 1.38
CA ALA A 142 50.66 11.53 0.32
C ALA A 142 50.51 12.59 -0.79
N MET A 143 49.33 13.20 -0.93
CA MET A 143 49.15 14.33 -1.85
C MET A 143 49.24 15.65 -1.10
N VAL A 144 50.28 16.42 -1.42
CA VAL A 144 50.52 17.74 -0.85
C VAL A 144 50.17 18.82 -1.89
N SER A 145 49.07 19.54 -1.67
CA SER A 145 48.72 20.72 -2.46
C SER A 145 49.33 22.00 -1.87
N GLN A 146 49.33 23.06 -2.66
CA GLN A 146 49.73 24.39 -2.20
C GLN A 146 48.93 24.79 -0.94
N GLY A 147 49.62 25.26 0.10
CA GLY A 147 49.02 25.67 1.38
C GLY A 147 48.64 24.53 2.33
N GLN A 148 48.74 23.26 1.92
CA GLN A 148 48.36 22.12 2.76
C GLN A 148 49.24 21.98 4.00
N VAL A 149 50.55 22.26 3.89
CA VAL A 149 51.47 22.22 5.03
C VAL A 149 51.03 23.18 6.13
N GLY A 150 50.69 24.42 5.77
CA GLY A 150 50.15 25.41 6.72
C GLY A 150 48.82 24.98 7.33
N ALA A 151 47.93 24.40 6.51
CA ALA A 151 46.64 23.89 6.97
C ALA A 151 46.80 22.78 8.03
N ILE A 152 47.76 21.86 7.85
CA ILE A 152 48.05 20.78 8.81
C ILE A 152 48.53 21.35 10.15
N ILE A 153 49.38 22.38 10.12
CA ILE A 153 49.89 23.03 11.34
C ILE A 153 48.74 23.67 12.13
N SER A 154 47.82 24.34 11.44
CA SER A 154 46.64 24.99 12.05
C SER A 154 45.46 24.06 12.34
N ALA A 155 45.55 22.78 11.98
CA ALA A 155 44.41 21.86 12.01
C ALA A 155 43.94 21.57 13.46
N LYS A 156 42.62 21.49 13.64
CA LYS A 156 42.01 21.11 14.92
C LYS A 156 42.37 19.65 15.27
N PRO A 157 42.37 19.26 16.56
CA PRO A 157 42.70 17.88 16.97
C PRO A 157 41.94 16.80 16.21
N ALA A 158 40.63 16.97 15.96
CA ALA A 158 39.83 16.02 15.19
C ALA A 158 40.28 15.89 13.72
N GLN A 159 40.73 16.99 13.10
CA GLN A 159 41.25 16.97 11.72
C GLN A 159 42.63 16.32 11.65
N ARG A 160 43.49 16.56 12.65
CA ARG A 160 44.80 15.91 12.75
C ARG A 160 44.69 14.40 12.97
N ARG A 161 43.70 13.97 13.77
CA ARG A 161 43.41 12.55 13.99
C ARG A 161 43.17 11.82 12.66
N TYR A 162 42.37 12.40 11.76
CA TYR A 162 42.12 11.81 10.45
C TYR A 162 43.41 11.60 9.62
N ILE A 163 44.36 12.55 9.69
CA ILE A 163 45.65 12.44 9.00
C ILE A 163 46.47 11.27 9.57
N LEU A 164 46.44 11.09 10.89
CA LEU A 164 47.14 9.97 11.55
C LEU A 164 46.49 8.62 11.25
N GLU A 165 45.16 8.57 11.18
CA GLU A 165 44.39 7.36 10.83
C GLU A 165 44.59 6.96 9.35
N ASP A 166 44.75 7.94 8.46
CA ASP A 166 45.11 7.73 7.06
C ASP A 166 46.54 7.21 6.94
N ALA A 167 47.49 7.84 7.65
CA ALA A 167 48.90 7.44 7.66
C ALA A 167 49.12 6.04 8.28
N SER A 168 48.26 5.59 9.20
CA SER A 168 48.32 4.24 9.77
C SER A 168 47.54 3.19 8.99
N GLY A 169 46.90 3.56 7.87
CA GLY A 169 46.17 2.63 7.00
C GLY A 169 44.83 2.14 7.56
N ILE A 170 44.34 2.68 8.69
CA ILE A 170 43.08 2.23 9.33
C ILE A 170 41.85 3.01 8.86
N SER A 171 42.04 4.04 8.02
CA SER A 171 40.96 4.88 7.46
C SER A 171 39.87 4.07 6.75
N GLY A 172 40.27 3.07 5.92
CA GLY A 172 39.33 2.17 5.24
C GLY A 172 38.49 1.33 6.22
N LEU A 173 39.12 0.76 7.26
CA LEU A 173 38.44 -0.04 8.28
C LEU A 173 37.39 0.79 9.04
N HIS A 174 37.74 2.02 9.45
CA HIS A 174 36.81 2.92 10.11
C HIS A 174 35.64 3.32 9.22
N SER A 175 35.90 3.57 7.93
CA SER A 175 34.86 3.89 6.96
C SER A 175 33.87 2.73 6.79
N ARG A 176 34.37 1.50 6.59
CA ARG A 176 33.55 0.29 6.48
C ARG A 176 32.74 0.02 7.75
N ARG A 177 33.34 0.18 8.93
CA ARG A 177 32.64 0.01 10.21
C ARG A 177 31.49 1.00 10.33
N HIS A 178 31.74 2.27 10.06
CA HIS A 178 30.72 3.30 10.13
C HIS A 178 29.57 3.05 9.13
N GLU A 179 29.88 2.58 7.92
CA GLU A 179 28.87 2.21 6.95
C GLU A 179 28.03 1.01 7.39
N ALA A 180 28.67 -0.03 7.95
CA ALA A 180 27.97 -1.18 8.52
C ALA A 180 27.05 -0.77 9.68
N GLU A 181 27.53 0.11 10.57
CA GLU A 181 26.73 0.68 11.67
C GLU A 181 25.51 1.43 11.15
N LEU A 182 25.66 2.25 10.09
CA LEU A 182 24.53 2.97 9.48
C LEU A 182 23.51 2.01 8.86
N ARG A 183 23.98 0.97 8.15
CA ARG A 183 23.10 -0.06 7.55
C ARG A 183 22.36 -0.84 8.63
N LEU A 184 23.03 -1.20 9.73
CA LEU A 184 22.43 -1.89 10.86
C LEU A 184 21.30 -1.06 11.47
N ARG A 185 21.56 0.21 11.80
CA ARG A 185 20.53 1.10 12.37
C ARG A 185 19.33 1.28 11.45
N ALA A 186 19.56 1.39 10.15
CA ALA A 186 18.46 1.46 9.19
C ALA A 186 17.62 0.18 9.16
N ALA A 187 18.26 -0.99 9.27
CA ALA A 187 17.56 -2.27 9.36
C ALA A 187 16.76 -2.41 10.67
N GLU A 188 17.33 -2.01 11.80
CA GLU A 188 16.65 -1.98 13.12
C GLU A 188 15.40 -1.09 13.07
N GLN A 189 15.51 0.10 12.49
CA GLN A 189 14.37 1.01 12.36
C GLN A 189 13.28 0.47 11.42
N ASN A 190 13.67 -0.30 10.39
CA ASN A 190 12.69 -0.97 9.52
C ASN A 190 11.96 -2.11 10.25
N LEU A 191 12.65 -2.84 11.12
CA LEU A 191 12.03 -3.89 11.95
C LEU A 191 11.01 -3.30 12.92
N GLU A 192 11.34 -2.20 13.59
CA GLU A 192 10.41 -1.50 14.49
C GLU A 192 9.12 -1.08 13.76
N ARG A 193 9.24 -0.57 12.52
CA ARG A 193 8.07 -0.25 11.69
C ARG A 193 7.25 -1.48 11.29
N LEU A 194 7.88 -2.64 11.09
CA LEU A 194 7.17 -3.88 10.78
C LEU A 194 6.36 -4.37 11.99
N ASP A 195 6.92 -4.25 13.19
CA ASP A 195 6.22 -4.60 14.43
C ASP A 195 4.95 -3.75 14.61
N ASP A 196 5.02 -2.44 14.32
CA ASP A 196 3.84 -1.55 14.33
C ASP A 196 2.76 -2.00 13.34
N VAL A 197 3.15 -2.42 12.13
CA VAL A 197 2.22 -2.89 11.10
C VAL A 197 1.56 -4.21 11.54
N ILE A 198 2.33 -5.13 12.11
CA ILE A 198 1.82 -6.41 12.63
C ILE A 198 0.80 -6.15 13.74
N ALA A 199 1.12 -5.26 14.69
CA ALA A 199 0.19 -4.87 15.75
C ALA A 199 -1.11 -4.25 15.19
N GLY A 200 -1.00 -3.44 14.14
CA GLY A 200 -2.14 -2.90 13.41
C GLY A 200 -3.02 -3.99 12.78
N MET A 201 -2.40 -4.98 12.12
CA MET A 201 -3.10 -6.12 11.52
C MET A 201 -3.80 -7.00 12.56
N ASP A 202 -3.17 -7.24 13.70
CA ASP A 202 -3.77 -8.02 14.80
C ASP A 202 -5.02 -7.34 15.38
N SER A 203 -4.99 -6.01 15.50
CA SER A 203 -6.16 -5.23 15.90
C SER A 203 -7.32 -5.36 14.89
N GLN A 204 -7.01 -5.27 13.59
CA GLN A 204 -8.01 -5.48 12.53
C GLN A 204 -8.58 -6.90 12.55
N LEU A 205 -7.74 -7.92 12.71
CA LEU A 205 -8.14 -9.32 12.84
C LEU A 205 -9.08 -9.52 14.04
N ALA A 206 -8.75 -8.93 15.19
CA ALA A 206 -9.59 -8.98 16.38
C ALA A 206 -10.96 -8.33 16.15
N GLY A 207 -10.99 -7.20 15.42
CA GLY A 207 -12.22 -6.54 14.96
C GLY A 207 -13.08 -7.45 14.08
N LEU A 208 -12.50 -8.06 13.05
CA LEU A 208 -13.17 -9.00 12.16
C LEU A 208 -13.72 -10.21 12.91
N LYS A 209 -12.96 -10.78 13.85
CA LYS A 209 -13.43 -11.89 14.71
C LYS A 209 -14.65 -11.50 15.55
N ARG A 210 -14.74 -10.25 16.04
CA ARG A 210 -15.93 -9.74 16.74
C ARG A 210 -17.11 -9.62 15.79
N GLN A 211 -16.92 -9.08 14.59
CA GLN A 211 -17.97 -8.96 13.58
C GLN A 211 -18.53 -10.33 13.17
N ILE A 212 -17.68 -11.33 12.95
CA ILE A 212 -18.11 -12.70 12.64
C ILE A 212 -19.00 -13.27 13.75
N ARG A 213 -18.61 -13.11 15.01
CA ARG A 213 -19.43 -13.56 16.16
C ARG A 213 -20.80 -12.89 16.19
N GLN A 214 -20.88 -11.60 15.87
CA GLN A 214 -22.14 -10.88 15.78
C GLN A 214 -23.03 -11.41 14.64
N VAL A 215 -22.46 -11.68 13.47
CA VAL A 215 -23.18 -12.26 12.32
C VAL A 215 -23.73 -13.65 12.64
N VAL A 216 -22.91 -14.51 13.26
CA VAL A 216 -23.35 -15.85 13.68
C VAL A 216 -24.52 -15.76 14.67
N ARG A 217 -24.43 -14.87 15.68
CA ARG A 217 -25.51 -14.65 16.64
C ARG A 217 -26.78 -14.11 15.96
N TYR A 218 -26.64 -13.17 15.05
CA TYR A 218 -27.75 -12.61 14.28
C TYR A 218 -28.47 -13.70 13.47
N ARG A 219 -27.73 -14.55 12.75
CA ARG A 219 -28.29 -15.67 11.99
C ARG A 219 -29.05 -16.65 12.88
N ALA A 220 -28.45 -17.05 14.00
CA ALA A 220 -29.09 -17.96 14.96
C ALA A 220 -30.40 -17.39 15.54
N ILE A 221 -30.42 -16.09 15.87
CA ILE A 221 -31.64 -15.40 16.32
C ILE A 221 -32.67 -15.35 15.20
N GLY A 222 -32.26 -15.01 13.97
CA GLY A 222 -33.15 -14.97 12.81
C GLY A 222 -33.77 -16.32 12.48
N ASP A 223 -33.00 -17.41 12.58
CA ASP A 223 -33.52 -18.78 12.43
C ASP A 223 -34.56 -19.10 13.50
N ARG A 224 -34.29 -18.72 14.76
CA ARG A 224 -35.24 -18.93 15.87
C ARG A 224 -36.52 -18.13 15.67
N MET A 225 -36.41 -16.86 15.26
CA MET A 225 -37.58 -16.02 14.95
C MET A 225 -38.44 -16.64 13.85
N ARG A 226 -37.84 -17.05 12.73
CA ARG A 226 -38.58 -17.72 11.64
C ARG A 226 -39.31 -18.97 12.11
N ARG A 227 -38.66 -19.81 12.93
CA ARG A 227 -39.29 -21.02 13.48
C ARG A 227 -40.47 -20.68 14.38
N THR A 228 -40.32 -19.72 15.28
CA THR A 228 -41.40 -19.29 16.18
C THR A 228 -42.55 -18.65 15.41
N GLU A 229 -42.26 -17.83 14.40
CA GLU A 229 -43.28 -17.23 13.54
C GLU A 229 -44.08 -18.28 12.77
N ALA A 230 -43.40 -19.29 12.19
CA ALA A 230 -44.06 -20.42 11.56
C ALA A 230 -44.96 -21.21 12.54
N GLN A 231 -44.53 -21.40 13.78
CA GLN A 231 -45.33 -22.04 14.83
C GLN A 231 -46.59 -21.23 15.17
N ILE A 232 -46.47 -19.91 15.31
CA ILE A 232 -47.60 -19.01 15.58
C ILE A 232 -48.61 -19.04 14.42
N LEU A 233 -48.11 -18.98 13.18
CA LEU A 233 -48.97 -19.04 11.99
C LEU A 233 -49.69 -20.38 11.90
N HIS A 234 -49.01 -21.49 12.18
CA HIS A 234 -49.63 -22.81 12.21
C HIS A 234 -50.71 -22.93 13.29
N TYR A 235 -50.45 -22.42 14.51
CA TYR A 235 -51.45 -22.40 15.58
C TYR A 235 -52.70 -21.60 15.17
N ARG A 236 -52.52 -20.39 14.62
CA ARG A 236 -53.64 -19.56 14.13
C ARG A 236 -54.42 -20.23 13.00
N TRP A 237 -53.71 -20.91 12.10
CA TRP A 237 -54.35 -21.66 11.02
C TRP A 237 -55.19 -22.83 11.57
N SER A 238 -54.65 -23.59 12.53
CA SER A 238 -55.36 -24.70 13.17
C SER A 238 -56.59 -24.21 13.97
N GLU A 239 -56.47 -23.09 14.68
CA GLU A 239 -57.59 -22.46 15.38
C GLU A 239 -58.68 -22.01 14.40
N ALA A 240 -58.31 -21.37 13.29
CA ALA A 240 -59.23 -20.96 12.24
C ALA A 240 -59.90 -22.17 11.55
N GLU A 241 -59.18 -23.27 11.32
CA GLU A 241 -59.70 -24.50 10.73
C GLU A 241 -60.71 -25.19 11.67
N SER A 242 -60.40 -25.25 12.97
CA SER A 242 -61.32 -25.73 14.00
C SER A 242 -62.59 -24.86 14.06
N GLY A 243 -62.42 -23.53 14.07
CA GLY A 243 -63.54 -22.59 14.04
C GLY A 243 -64.41 -22.71 12.79
N LEU A 244 -63.80 -22.89 11.61
CA LEU A 244 -64.52 -23.15 10.36
C LEU A 244 -65.31 -24.45 10.41
N THR A 245 -64.72 -25.50 10.98
CA THR A 245 -65.38 -26.80 11.14
C THR A 245 -66.59 -26.69 12.06
N ALA A 246 -66.45 -26.02 13.20
CA ALA A 246 -67.55 -25.77 14.13
C ALA A 246 -68.67 -24.90 13.52
N ALA A 247 -68.29 -23.86 12.75
CA ALA A 247 -69.26 -23.03 12.05
C ALA A 247 -70.02 -23.80 10.96
N ARG A 248 -69.34 -24.69 10.23
CA ARG A 248 -69.96 -25.57 9.22
C ARG A 248 -70.96 -26.53 9.85
N THR A 249 -70.59 -27.21 10.94
CA THR A 249 -71.50 -28.13 11.62
C THR A 249 -72.72 -27.41 12.20
N ALA A 250 -72.53 -26.22 12.80
CA ALA A 250 -73.63 -25.40 13.27
C ALA A 250 -74.55 -24.94 12.13
N PHE A 251 -73.98 -24.53 10.99
CA PHE A 251 -74.75 -24.14 9.81
C PHE A 251 -75.56 -25.31 9.22
N GLU A 252 -74.98 -26.51 9.14
CA GLU A 252 -75.68 -27.72 8.69
C GLU A 252 -76.85 -28.07 9.62
N ALA A 253 -76.64 -28.01 10.93
CA ALA A 253 -77.68 -28.25 11.92
C ALA A 253 -78.83 -27.23 11.82
N ALA A 254 -78.52 -25.94 11.75
CA ALA A 254 -79.52 -24.88 11.59
C ALA A 254 -80.29 -25.02 10.25
N THR A 255 -79.60 -25.41 9.17
CA THR A 255 -80.25 -25.66 7.87
C THR A 255 -81.21 -26.84 7.93
N ALA A 256 -80.85 -27.91 8.65
CA ALA A 256 -81.72 -29.07 8.86
C ALA A 256 -82.95 -28.71 9.71
N GLU A 257 -82.79 -27.88 10.74
CA GLU A 257 -83.89 -27.37 11.56
C GLU A 257 -84.85 -26.50 10.74
N VAL A 258 -84.32 -25.55 9.96
CA VAL A 258 -85.13 -24.71 9.05
C VAL A 258 -85.91 -25.57 8.05
N ARG A 259 -85.30 -26.61 7.47
CA ARG A 259 -86.02 -27.55 6.58
C ARG A 259 -87.18 -28.23 7.29
N THR A 260 -86.97 -28.68 8.53
CA THR A 260 -87.97 -29.36 9.34
C THR A 260 -89.14 -28.43 9.67
N LEU A 261 -88.84 -27.22 10.16
CA LEU A 261 -89.85 -26.21 10.49
C LEU A 261 -90.60 -25.73 9.25
N THR A 262 -89.94 -25.58 8.11
CA THR A 262 -90.58 -25.22 6.83
C THR A 262 -91.58 -26.30 6.40
N ALA A 263 -91.22 -27.58 6.53
CA ALA A 263 -92.13 -28.69 6.22
C ALA A 263 -93.34 -28.71 7.17
N GLN A 264 -93.14 -28.47 8.46
CA GLN A 264 -94.23 -28.37 9.44
C GLN A 264 -95.15 -27.19 9.16
N ALA A 265 -94.58 -26.01 8.86
CA ALA A 265 -95.34 -24.82 8.49
C ALA A 265 -96.16 -25.05 7.22
N ALA A 266 -95.59 -25.70 6.19
CA ALA A 266 -96.31 -26.10 4.99
C ALA A 266 -97.48 -27.05 5.30
N GLN A 267 -97.28 -28.09 6.11
CA GLN A 267 -98.36 -28.98 6.53
C GLN A 267 -99.45 -28.26 7.33
N ALA A 268 -99.09 -27.37 8.24
CA ALA A 268 -100.04 -26.57 9.01
C ALA A 268 -100.83 -25.62 8.10
N ALA A 269 -100.18 -25.01 7.11
CA ALA A 269 -100.84 -24.17 6.10
C ALA A 269 -101.81 -24.98 5.23
N THR A 270 -101.46 -26.21 4.83
CA THR A 270 -102.37 -27.12 4.13
C THR A 270 -103.60 -27.45 5.00
N ARG A 271 -103.39 -27.88 6.25
CA ARG A 271 -104.48 -28.17 7.19
C ARG A 271 -105.39 -26.97 7.44
N ARG A 272 -104.81 -25.78 7.56
CA ARG A 272 -105.58 -24.52 7.70
C ARG A 272 -106.45 -24.28 6.47
N THR A 273 -105.89 -24.48 5.27
CA THR A 273 -106.62 -24.31 4.01
C THR A 273 -107.76 -25.32 3.88
N GLU A 274 -107.52 -26.58 4.22
CA GLU A 274 -108.55 -27.65 4.24
C GLU A 274 -109.67 -27.33 5.25
N ALA A 275 -109.32 -26.94 6.47
CA ALA A 275 -110.30 -26.56 7.49
C ALA A 275 -111.10 -25.32 7.07
N ALA A 276 -110.45 -24.31 6.47
CA ALA A 276 -111.11 -23.14 5.93
C ALA A 276 -112.04 -23.47 4.76
N ALA A 277 -111.71 -24.46 3.92
CA ALA A 277 -112.57 -24.94 2.84
C ALA A 277 -113.79 -25.74 3.35
N ALA A 278 -113.66 -26.45 4.49
CA ALA A 278 -114.76 -27.19 5.11
C ALA A 278 -115.72 -26.31 5.93
N LEU A 279 -115.25 -25.16 6.43
CA LEU A 279 -115.99 -24.26 7.32
C LEU A 279 -117.33 -23.73 6.74
N PRO A 280 -117.43 -23.34 5.45
CA PRO A 280 -118.70 -22.89 4.87
C PRO A 280 -119.79 -23.95 4.94
N GLY A 281 -119.46 -25.21 4.64
CA GLY A 281 -120.43 -26.32 4.70
C GLY A 281 -120.94 -26.57 6.11
N LEU A 282 -120.06 -26.53 7.11
CA LEU A 282 -120.44 -26.65 8.52
C LEU A 282 -121.30 -25.48 9.01
N ARG A 283 -120.97 -24.23 8.61
CA ARG A 283 -121.78 -23.05 8.92
C ARG A 283 -123.16 -23.12 8.28
N GLN A 284 -123.26 -23.67 7.07
CA GLN A 284 -124.55 -23.88 6.42
C GLN A 284 -125.39 -24.91 7.18
N ALA A 285 -124.79 -26.05 7.57
CA ALA A 285 -125.46 -27.05 8.39
C ALA A 285 -125.91 -26.51 9.77
N GLU A 286 -125.08 -25.69 10.42
CA GLU A 286 -125.45 -24.99 11.66
C GLU A 286 -126.62 -24.04 11.45
N ALA A 287 -126.60 -23.24 10.37
CA ALA A 287 -127.69 -22.32 10.05
C ALA A 287 -129.00 -23.06 9.77
N GLU A 288 -128.96 -24.19 9.06
CA GLU A 288 -130.10 -25.07 8.81
C GLU A 288 -130.66 -25.68 10.11
N ALA A 289 -129.80 -26.22 10.96
CA ALA A 289 -130.17 -26.77 12.26
C ALA A 289 -130.74 -25.70 13.20
N GLY A 290 -130.13 -24.51 13.25
CA GLY A 290 -130.63 -23.37 14.03
C GLY A 290 -131.95 -22.81 13.50
N ALA A 291 -132.18 -22.85 12.18
CA ALA A 291 -133.48 -22.55 11.59
C ALA A 291 -134.55 -23.61 11.92
N ALA A 292 -134.15 -24.89 12.04
CA ALA A 292 -135.05 -25.95 12.52
C ALA A 292 -135.39 -25.81 14.01
N LEU A 293 -134.42 -25.51 14.87
CA LEU A 293 -134.64 -25.26 16.29
C LEU A 293 -135.56 -24.06 16.52
N ARG A 294 -135.33 -22.95 15.82
CA ARG A 294 -136.21 -21.76 15.90
C ARG A 294 -137.64 -22.08 15.46
N ARG A 295 -137.83 -22.90 14.43
CA ARG A 295 -139.16 -23.39 14.04
C ARG A 295 -139.83 -24.18 15.16
N LEU A 296 -139.08 -25.03 15.87
CA LEU A 296 -139.59 -25.81 17.00
C LEU A 296 -139.90 -24.94 18.24
N GLN A 297 -139.08 -23.92 18.52
CA GLN A 297 -139.31 -22.98 19.64
C GLN A 297 -140.54 -22.09 19.39
N VAL A 298 -140.71 -21.58 18.16
CA VAL A 298 -141.92 -20.82 17.79
C VAL A 298 -143.18 -21.69 17.88
N ALA A 299 -143.08 -23.00 17.62
CA ALA A 299 -144.17 -23.96 17.81
C ALA A 299 -144.41 -24.34 19.30
N LEU A 300 -143.53 -23.94 20.21
CA LEU A 300 -143.65 -24.20 21.65
C LEU A 300 -144.21 -22.98 22.42
N GLU A 301 -144.09 -21.78 21.85
CA GLU A 301 -144.54 -20.50 22.43
C GLU A 301 -145.90 -20.01 21.87
N GLY A 302 -146.51 -20.75 20.94
CA GLY A 302 -147.86 -20.50 20.41
C GLY A 302 -148.79 -21.67 20.64
#